data_AF-A0A553FZ77-F1
#
_entry.id   AF-A0A553FZ77-F1
#
_cell.length_a   1.000
_cell.length_b   1.000
_cell.length_c   1.000
_cell.angle_alpha   90.00
_cell.angle_beta   90.00
_cell.angle_gamma   90.00
#
_symmetry.space_group_name_H-M   'P 1'
#
loop_
_entity.id
_entity.type
_entity.pdbx_description
1 polymer ?
#
loop_
_entity_poly.entity_id
_entity_poly.type
_entity_poly.pdbx_seq_one_letter_code
_entity_poly.pdbx_strand_id
1 'polypeptide(L)'
;MLIDTRGVTFGLHNSLIIPIGAKSKASIQKFVGTIDKVFKNNAAFLVSFLPLEGPNELEVWKHKRSFLLNYSTQLWVDIDYRNYRKLYQSVFEKLIEDQAYVVDHIMNRKLARALGYKFVRLLHISRASNSSGGRGGETFANTNLPTSLSVNPEINTGDIVYADPMDLLKMLNVKVGGFGLETVRDNHHLLFGPKNY
;
A
#
# COMPACT_ATOMS: atom_id res chain seq x y z
N MET A 1 16.21 1.29 6.78
CA MET A 1 14.82 1.71 7.08
C MET A 1 14.50 1.35 8.52
N LEU A 2 13.89 2.24 9.29
CA LEU A 2 13.38 1.92 10.63
C LEU A 2 11.96 1.35 10.52
N ILE A 3 11.63 0.35 11.33
CA ILE A 3 10.25 -0.15 11.45
C ILE A 3 9.62 0.52 12.68
N ASP A 4 8.43 1.08 12.51
CA ASP A 4 7.59 1.52 13.63
C ASP A 4 6.99 0.28 14.30
N THR A 5 7.55 -0.11 15.44
CA THR A 5 7.14 -1.32 16.18
C THR A 5 5.73 -1.26 16.73
N ARG A 6 5.06 -0.10 16.66
CA ARG A 6 3.65 0.09 17.01
C ARG A 6 2.71 -0.28 15.85
N GLY A 7 3.23 -0.36 14.63
CA GLY A 7 2.46 -0.76 13.46
C GLY A 7 2.31 -2.28 13.37
N VAL A 8 1.15 -2.74 12.92
CA VAL A 8 0.89 -4.17 12.69
C VAL A 8 1.65 -4.63 11.44
N THR A 9 2.41 -5.72 11.56
CA THR A 9 3.22 -6.31 10.48
C THR A 9 2.69 -7.67 10.00
N PHE A 10 1.59 -8.16 10.59
CA PHE A 10 0.88 -9.38 10.18
C PHE A 10 1.73 -10.66 10.15
N GLY A 11 2.86 -10.70 10.89
CA GLY A 11 3.78 -11.84 10.86
C GLY A 11 4.51 -12.01 9.53
N LEU A 12 4.51 -10.98 8.68
CA LEU A 12 5.21 -10.97 7.40
C LEU A 12 6.72 -10.91 7.61
N HIS A 13 7.46 -11.49 6.66
CA HIS A 13 8.91 -11.32 6.61
C HIS A 13 9.29 -9.84 6.48
N ASN A 14 10.44 -9.42 7.04
CA ASN A 14 10.86 -8.02 7.06
C ASN A 14 10.91 -7.37 5.66
N SER A 15 11.25 -8.13 4.63
CA SER A 15 11.25 -7.66 3.23
C SER A 15 9.86 -7.35 2.66
N LEU A 16 8.79 -7.77 3.35
CA LEU A 16 7.39 -7.52 3.01
C LEU A 16 6.72 -6.53 3.97
N ILE A 17 7.45 -5.97 4.93
CA ILE A 17 6.97 -4.87 5.77
C ILE A 17 7.05 -3.58 4.96
N ILE A 18 6.01 -3.34 4.16
CA ILE A 18 5.96 -2.26 3.17
C ILE A 18 5.06 -1.15 3.68
N PRO A 19 5.55 0.09 3.85
CA PRO A 19 4.73 1.20 4.30
C PRO A 19 3.74 1.65 3.22
N ILE A 20 2.48 1.88 3.60
CA ILE A 20 1.39 2.27 2.69
C ILE A 20 0.62 3.51 3.12
N GLY A 21 0.70 3.89 4.41
CA GLY A 21 0.04 5.07 4.97
C GLY A 21 0.90 5.71 6.07
N ALA A 22 0.82 7.03 6.20
CA ALA A 22 1.64 7.81 7.12
C ALA A 22 0.87 8.98 7.73
N LYS A 23 1.08 9.25 9.02
CA LYS A 23 0.40 10.35 9.73
C LYS A 23 0.96 11.72 9.34
N SER A 24 2.24 11.80 9.00
CA SER A 24 2.90 13.06 8.69
C SER A 24 4.06 12.92 7.70
N LYS A 25 4.50 14.07 7.15
CA LYS A 25 5.75 14.17 6.38
C LYS A 25 6.96 13.64 7.16
N ALA A 26 7.05 13.96 8.46
CA ALA A 26 8.11 13.49 9.33
C ALA A 26 8.09 11.96 9.47
N SER A 27 6.90 11.35 9.51
CA SER A 27 6.74 9.88 9.54
C SER A 27 7.30 9.25 8.26
N ILE A 28 6.99 9.84 7.09
CA ILE A 28 7.54 9.38 5.80
C ILE A 28 9.07 9.43 5.82
N GLN A 29 9.66 10.56 6.25
CA GLN A 29 11.12 10.70 6.30
C GLN A 29 11.79 9.70 7.25
N LYS A 30 11.16 9.43 8.40
CA LYS A 30 11.71 8.53 9.42
C LYS A 30 11.64 7.06 9.03
N PHE A 31 10.53 6.63 8.43
CA PHE A 31 10.21 5.21 8.28
C PHE A 31 10.14 4.72 6.84
N VAL A 32 10.06 5.60 5.84
CA VAL A 32 9.97 5.21 4.43
C VAL A 32 11.30 5.49 3.73
N GLY A 33 11.76 6.73 3.77
CA GLY A 33 13.00 7.13 3.12
C GLY A 33 13.09 8.63 2.86
N THR A 34 14.00 9.02 1.97
CA THR A 34 14.31 10.43 1.71
C THR A 34 13.23 11.05 0.83
N ILE A 35 12.74 12.24 1.21
CA ILE A 35 11.85 13.03 0.35
C ILE A 35 12.70 13.80 -0.65
N ASP A 36 12.72 13.36 -1.90
CA ASP A 36 13.51 13.98 -2.97
C ASP A 36 12.81 15.21 -3.55
N LYS A 37 11.47 15.20 -3.56
CA LYS A 37 10.68 16.30 -4.11
C LYS A 37 9.38 16.50 -3.34
N VAL A 38 9.04 17.75 -3.10
CA VAL A 38 7.76 18.17 -2.51
C VAL A 38 6.92 18.82 -3.59
N PHE A 39 5.63 18.48 -3.65
CA PHE A 39 4.68 19.10 -4.56
C PHE A 39 3.57 19.81 -3.80
N LYS A 40 3.04 20.88 -4.42
CA LYS A 40 1.83 21.62 -4.00
C LYS A 40 1.70 21.80 -2.48
N ASN A 41 2.51 22.67 -1.89
CA ASN A 41 2.42 23.03 -0.46
C ASN A 41 2.39 21.82 0.50
N ASN A 42 3.25 20.81 0.26
CA ASN A 42 3.31 19.56 1.03
C ASN A 42 2.09 18.63 0.88
N ALA A 43 1.34 18.74 -0.22
CA ALA A 43 0.24 17.82 -0.53
C ALA A 43 0.70 16.51 -1.20
N ALA A 44 1.93 16.44 -1.68
CA ALA A 44 2.52 15.20 -2.20
C ALA A 44 4.04 15.20 -2.13
N PHE A 45 4.63 14.01 -2.10
CA PHE A 45 6.07 13.78 -1.94
C PHE A 45 6.54 12.67 -2.86
N LEU A 46 7.62 12.93 -3.61
CA LEU A 46 8.44 11.90 -4.22
C LEU A 46 9.45 11.41 -3.18
N VAL A 47 9.50 10.11 -2.97
CA VAL A 47 10.27 9.49 -1.90
C VAL A 47 11.19 8.41 -2.47
N SER A 48 12.48 8.54 -2.21
CA SER A 48 13.46 7.47 -2.42
C SER A 48 13.32 6.46 -1.28
N PHE A 49 12.77 5.31 -1.62
CA PHE A 49 12.61 4.15 -0.76
C PHE A 49 13.83 3.25 -0.91
N LEU A 50 14.40 2.81 0.22
CA LEU A 50 15.44 1.79 0.22
C LEU A 50 14.78 0.41 0.30
N PRO A 51 14.68 -0.34 -0.81
CA PRO A 51 14.08 -1.66 -0.79
C PRO A 51 14.87 -2.60 0.11
N LEU A 52 14.15 -3.43 0.85
CA LEU A 52 14.75 -4.55 1.56
C LEU A 52 14.76 -5.74 0.62
N GLU A 53 15.94 -6.28 0.34
CA GLU A 53 16.05 -7.50 -0.46
C GLU A 53 15.25 -8.63 0.18
N GLY A 54 14.56 -9.35 -0.69
CA GLY A 54 13.74 -10.48 -0.32
C GLY A 54 14.54 -11.77 -0.30
N PRO A 55 14.31 -12.68 0.65
CA PRO A 55 14.86 -14.03 0.59
C PRO A 55 14.31 -14.73 -0.66
N ASN A 56 15.17 -15.38 -1.45
CA ASN A 56 14.79 -16.09 -2.68
C ASN A 56 13.78 -17.23 -2.43
N GLU A 57 13.68 -17.67 -1.18
CA GLU A 57 12.78 -18.70 -0.68
C GLU A 57 11.31 -18.26 -0.62
N LEU A 58 11.03 -16.95 -0.61
CA LEU A 58 9.64 -16.46 -0.67
C LEU A 58 9.20 -16.35 -2.13
N GLU A 59 8.18 -17.14 -2.49
CA GLU A 59 7.63 -17.22 -3.86
C GLU A 59 7.16 -15.87 -4.41
N VAL A 60 6.75 -14.93 -3.54
CA VAL A 60 6.41 -13.56 -3.95
C VAL A 60 7.52 -12.89 -4.76
N TRP A 61 8.80 -13.15 -4.49
CA TRP A 61 9.90 -12.50 -5.21
C TRP A 61 10.05 -13.02 -6.64
N LYS A 62 9.59 -14.23 -6.91
CA LYS A 62 9.53 -14.83 -8.26
C LYS A 62 8.35 -14.29 -9.08
N HIS A 63 7.41 -13.59 -8.45
CA HIS A 63 6.28 -13.01 -9.15
C HIS A 63 6.74 -11.90 -10.10
N LYS A 64 6.24 -11.87 -11.35
CA LYS A 64 6.62 -10.90 -12.39
C LYS A 64 6.44 -9.42 -12.02
N ARG A 65 5.67 -9.13 -10.97
CA ARG A 65 5.41 -7.77 -10.43
C ARG A 65 6.00 -7.54 -9.04
N SER A 66 6.85 -8.44 -8.54
CA SER A 66 7.52 -8.29 -7.23
C SER A 66 8.31 -6.99 -7.14
N PHE A 67 8.83 -6.49 -8.26
CA PHE A 67 9.51 -5.19 -8.35
C PHE A 67 8.68 -4.00 -7.85
N LEU A 68 7.33 -4.10 -7.81
CA LEU A 68 6.46 -3.02 -7.31
C LEU A 68 6.40 -2.95 -5.79
N LEU A 69 6.61 -4.08 -5.12
CA LEU A 69 6.71 -4.14 -3.67
C LEU A 69 7.85 -3.23 -3.19
N ASN A 70 8.98 -3.35 -3.90
CA ASN A 70 10.25 -2.73 -3.59
C ASN A 70 10.68 -1.63 -4.57
N TYR A 71 9.71 -0.98 -5.24
CA TYR A 71 10.07 0.07 -6.18
C TYR A 71 10.72 1.24 -5.44
N SER A 72 11.95 1.58 -5.84
CA SER A 72 12.82 2.51 -5.11
C SER A 72 12.34 3.95 -5.14
N THR A 73 11.44 4.29 -6.07
CA THR A 73 10.84 5.63 -6.15
C THR A 73 9.34 5.54 -5.89
N GLN A 74 8.86 6.20 -4.83
CA GLN A 74 7.46 6.14 -4.42
C GLN A 74 6.83 7.53 -4.46
N LEU A 75 5.55 7.59 -4.84
CA LEU A 75 4.75 8.81 -4.73
C LEU A 75 3.75 8.68 -3.60
N TRP A 76 3.86 9.58 -2.63
CA TRP A 76 2.99 9.70 -1.47
C TRP A 76 2.15 10.95 -1.61
N VAL A 77 0.85 10.86 -1.36
CA VAL A 77 -0.08 11.99 -1.51
C VAL A 77 -0.95 12.14 -0.28
N ASP A 78 -1.32 13.37 0.01
CA ASP A 78 -2.38 13.68 0.96
C ASP A 78 -3.66 12.98 0.49
N ILE A 79 -4.40 12.38 1.43
CA ILE A 79 -5.64 11.64 1.15
C ILE A 79 -6.69 12.46 0.38
N ASP A 80 -6.65 13.80 0.50
CA ASP A 80 -7.58 14.71 -0.16
C ASP A 80 -7.01 15.32 -1.46
N TYR A 81 -5.79 14.95 -1.86
CA TYR A 81 -5.15 15.47 -3.07
C TYR A 81 -5.83 14.97 -4.35
N ARG A 82 -6.67 15.81 -4.97
CA ARG A 82 -7.50 15.41 -6.13
C ARG A 82 -6.73 15.16 -7.43
N ASN A 83 -5.54 15.75 -7.60
CA ASN A 83 -4.77 15.70 -8.85
C ASN A 83 -3.70 14.60 -8.86
N TYR A 84 -3.82 13.60 -7.99
CA TYR A 84 -2.81 12.55 -7.81
C TYR A 84 -2.51 11.77 -9.08
N ARG A 85 -3.51 11.46 -9.92
CA ARG A 85 -3.30 10.70 -11.16
C ARG A 85 -2.42 11.45 -12.17
N LYS A 86 -2.72 12.73 -12.40
CA LYS A 86 -1.92 13.60 -13.28
C LYS A 86 -0.49 13.74 -12.77
N LEU A 87 -0.34 13.92 -11.46
CA LEU A 87 0.98 14.00 -10.83
C LEU A 87 1.76 12.69 -11.01
N TYR A 88 1.14 11.55 -10.71
CA TYR A 88 1.75 10.24 -10.87
C TYR A 88 2.22 10.02 -12.31
N GLN A 89 1.37 10.36 -13.30
CA GLN A 89 1.73 10.27 -14.71
C GLN A 89 2.92 11.15 -15.08
N SER A 90 2.99 12.38 -14.57
CA SER A 90 4.13 13.27 -14.84
C SER A 90 5.45 12.82 -14.21
N VAL A 91 5.39 11.99 -13.17
CA VAL A 91 6.57 11.47 -12.46
C VAL A 91 7.04 10.15 -13.07
N PHE A 92 6.10 9.28 -13.47
CA PHE A 92 6.37 7.92 -13.89
C PHE A 92 5.99 7.67 -15.36
N GLU A 93 6.18 8.67 -16.23
CA GLU A 93 5.75 8.67 -17.63
C GLU A 93 6.13 7.37 -18.38
N LYS A 94 7.35 6.88 -18.17
CA LYS A 94 7.87 5.63 -18.78
C LYS A 94 7.26 4.33 -18.26
N LEU A 95 6.60 4.34 -17.09
CA LEU A 95 5.93 3.16 -16.52
C LEU A 95 4.48 3.04 -17.00
N ILE A 96 3.93 4.06 -17.65
CA ILE A 96 2.50 4.16 -18.00
C ILE A 96 2.35 4.28 -19.51
N GLU A 97 3.02 3.40 -20.26
CA GLU A 97 2.78 3.29 -21.71
C GLU A 97 1.50 2.50 -22.00
N ASP A 98 1.07 1.63 -21.07
CA ASP A 98 -0.08 0.76 -21.25
C ASP A 98 -1.36 1.34 -20.60
N GLN A 99 -2.33 1.70 -21.45
CA GLN A 99 -3.66 2.20 -21.07
C GLN A 99 -4.49 1.21 -20.23
N ALA A 100 -4.06 -0.07 -20.13
CA ALA A 100 -4.67 -1.07 -19.27
C ALA A 100 -4.42 -0.84 -17.77
N TYR A 101 -3.54 0.11 -17.41
CA TYR A 101 -3.21 0.44 -16.02
C TYR A 101 -3.94 1.68 -15.50
N VAL A 102 -4.20 1.70 -14.20
CA VAL A 102 -4.77 2.81 -13.45
C VAL A 102 -3.92 3.12 -12.23
N VAL A 103 -3.85 4.40 -11.89
CA VAL A 103 -3.25 4.86 -10.65
C VAL A 103 -4.29 4.80 -9.54
N ASP A 104 -3.93 4.13 -8.46
CA ASP A 104 -4.78 3.99 -7.27
C ASP A 104 -3.96 4.18 -5.98
N HIS A 105 -4.66 4.40 -4.88
CA HIS A 105 -4.09 4.39 -3.53
C HIS A 105 -3.96 2.93 -3.09
N ILE A 106 -2.84 2.53 -2.48
CA ILE A 106 -2.74 1.18 -1.92
C ILE A 106 -3.81 1.04 -0.82
N MET A 107 -3.70 1.88 0.20
CA MET A 107 -4.69 1.98 1.29
C MET A 107 -5.95 2.74 0.86
N ASN A 108 -7.12 2.26 1.28
CA ASN A 108 -8.38 2.99 1.09
C ASN A 108 -8.37 4.33 1.85
N ARG A 109 -8.72 5.43 1.16
CA ARG A 109 -8.71 6.80 1.74
C ARG A 109 -9.70 7.00 2.89
N LYS A 110 -10.88 6.36 2.86
CA LYS A 110 -11.85 6.45 3.96
C LYS A 110 -11.29 5.78 5.21
N LEU A 111 -10.69 4.61 5.06
CA LEU A 111 -10.02 3.90 6.14
C LEU A 111 -8.81 4.68 6.65
N ALA A 112 -7.98 5.22 5.76
CA ALA A 112 -6.84 6.07 6.12
C ALA A 112 -7.29 7.25 6.99
N ARG A 113 -8.38 7.93 6.60
CA ARG A 113 -8.97 9.02 7.38
C ARG A 113 -9.47 8.55 8.75
N ALA A 114 -10.19 7.43 8.80
CA ALA A 114 -10.70 6.87 10.06
C ALA A 114 -9.58 6.49 11.04
N LEU A 115 -8.41 6.09 10.52
CA LEU A 115 -7.22 5.73 11.29
C LEU A 115 -6.24 6.89 11.51
N GLY A 116 -6.57 8.11 11.05
CA GLY A 116 -5.74 9.30 11.24
C GLY A 116 -4.49 9.37 10.34
N TYR A 117 -4.40 8.58 9.27
CA TYR A 117 -3.33 8.68 8.28
C TYR A 117 -3.65 9.75 7.24
N LYS A 118 -2.75 10.75 7.15
CA LYS A 118 -2.90 11.89 6.26
C LYS A 118 -2.37 11.61 4.86
N PHE A 119 -1.33 10.78 4.76
CA PHE A 119 -0.65 10.49 3.50
C PHE A 119 -0.77 9.01 3.17
N VAL A 120 -0.98 8.71 1.90
CA VAL A 120 -1.07 7.34 1.39
C VAL A 120 -0.17 7.17 0.17
N ARG A 121 0.40 5.97 0.04
CA ARG A 121 1.24 5.59 -1.10
C ARG A 121 0.35 5.28 -2.31
N LEU A 122 0.76 5.79 -3.46
CA LEU A 122 0.15 5.46 -4.75
C LEU A 122 0.87 4.28 -5.41
N LEU A 123 0.12 3.59 -6.26
CA LEU A 123 0.67 2.61 -7.18
C LEU A 123 -0.03 2.65 -8.54
N HIS A 124 0.59 2.01 -9.53
CA HIS A 124 -0.03 1.67 -10.80
C HIS A 124 -0.39 0.17 -10.84
N ILE A 125 -1.68 -0.14 -11.07
CA ILE A 125 -2.21 -1.51 -11.18
C ILE A 125 -3.04 -1.66 -12.44
N SER A 126 -3.24 -2.90 -12.90
CA SER A 126 -4.16 -3.15 -14.00
C SER A 126 -5.60 -2.80 -13.60
N ARG A 127 -6.39 -2.30 -14.56
CA ARG A 127 -7.82 -2.03 -14.38
C ARG A 127 -8.59 -3.24 -13.86
N ALA A 128 -8.23 -4.44 -14.33
CA ALA A 128 -8.89 -5.70 -13.94
C ALA A 128 -8.67 -6.09 -12.47
N SER A 129 -7.54 -5.68 -11.87
CA SER A 129 -7.28 -5.91 -10.44
C SER A 129 -7.92 -4.82 -9.58
N ASN A 130 -8.04 -3.60 -10.10
CA ASN A 130 -8.75 -2.51 -9.43
C ASN A 130 -10.27 -2.78 -9.27
N SER A 131 -10.91 -3.34 -10.31
CA SER A 131 -12.36 -3.62 -10.30
C SER A 131 -12.76 -4.81 -9.41
N SER A 132 -11.84 -5.73 -9.13
CA SER A 132 -12.07 -6.87 -8.24
C SER A 132 -11.83 -6.52 -6.77
N GLY A 133 -10.74 -5.80 -6.45
CA GLY A 133 -10.42 -5.36 -5.09
C GLY A 133 -11.36 -4.27 -4.53
N GLY A 134 -11.96 -3.45 -5.40
CA GLY A 134 -12.95 -2.44 -4.99
C GLY A 134 -14.16 -3.04 -4.30
N ARG A 135 -14.68 -4.19 -4.76
CA ARG A 135 -15.84 -4.83 -4.15
C ARG A 135 -15.56 -5.44 -2.77
N GLY A 136 -14.37 -5.92 -2.48
CA GLY A 136 -14.05 -6.48 -1.16
C GLY A 136 -13.78 -5.40 -0.10
N GLY A 137 -12.87 -4.48 -0.41
CA GLY A 137 -12.47 -3.41 0.51
C GLY A 137 -13.52 -2.31 0.67
N GLU A 138 -14.26 -1.95 -0.40
CA GLU A 138 -15.35 -0.99 -0.29
C GLU A 138 -16.60 -1.60 0.33
N THR A 139 -16.89 -2.89 0.15
CA THR A 139 -18.03 -3.51 0.85
C THR A 139 -17.71 -3.65 2.34
N PHE A 140 -16.53 -4.15 2.74
CA PHE A 140 -16.18 -4.18 4.16
C PHE A 140 -16.14 -2.78 4.79
N ALA A 141 -15.61 -1.78 4.06
CA ALA A 141 -15.60 -0.39 4.52
C ALA A 141 -16.97 0.32 4.48
N ASN A 142 -17.92 -0.12 3.65
CA ASN A 142 -19.24 0.51 3.54
C ASN A 142 -20.34 -0.26 4.30
N THR A 143 -20.20 -1.58 4.56
CA THR A 143 -21.20 -2.41 5.24
C THR A 143 -20.85 -2.74 6.68
N ASN A 144 -19.56 -2.75 7.05
CA ASN A 144 -19.11 -3.14 8.39
C ASN A 144 -18.32 -2.05 9.13
N LEU A 145 -18.15 -0.85 8.55
CA LEU A 145 -17.71 0.30 9.33
C LEU A 145 -18.97 1.02 9.83
N PRO A 146 -19.30 0.95 11.13
CA PRO A 146 -20.29 1.85 11.70
C PRO A 146 -19.93 3.28 11.29
N THR A 147 -20.94 4.05 10.88
CA THR A 147 -20.86 5.50 10.63
C THR A 147 -20.27 6.28 11.82
N SER A 148 -20.10 5.62 12.97
CA SER A 148 -19.55 6.09 14.23
C SER A 148 -18.14 5.58 14.60
N LEU A 149 -17.34 5.02 13.68
CA LEU A 149 -15.94 4.69 13.99
C LEU A 149 -15.06 5.95 14.09
N SER A 150 -15.17 6.64 15.22
CA SER A 150 -13.99 6.88 16.04
C SER A 150 -13.34 5.52 16.31
N VAL A 151 -12.49 5.05 15.40
CA VAL A 151 -11.68 3.87 15.65
C VAL A 151 -10.95 4.12 16.96
N ASN A 152 -11.08 3.20 17.91
CA ASN A 152 -10.44 3.32 19.21
C ASN A 152 -8.97 3.70 18.97
N PRO A 153 -8.51 4.90 19.39
CA PRO A 153 -7.17 5.39 19.08
C PRO A 153 -6.05 4.46 19.59
N GLU A 154 -6.39 3.52 20.48
CA GLU A 154 -5.53 2.45 20.97
C GLU A 154 -5.21 1.36 19.94
N ILE A 155 -6.09 1.12 18.94
CA ILE A 155 -5.89 0.05 17.94
C ILE A 155 -4.82 0.44 16.90
N ASN A 156 -4.49 1.74 16.78
CA ASN A 156 -3.49 2.17 15.80
C ASN A 156 -2.62 3.36 16.26
N THR A 157 -1.64 3.05 17.10
CA THR A 157 -0.72 4.02 17.70
C THR A 157 0.50 4.33 16.80
N GLY A 158 0.72 3.57 15.71
CA GLY A 158 1.82 3.79 14.79
C GLY A 158 1.70 5.07 13.97
N ASP A 159 2.85 5.66 13.61
CA ASP A 159 2.97 6.77 12.69
C ASP A 159 2.90 6.32 11.22
N ILE A 160 3.10 5.02 11.01
CA ILE A 160 3.00 4.30 9.73
C ILE A 160 2.03 3.14 9.85
N VAL A 161 1.33 2.84 8.76
CA VAL A 161 0.67 1.55 8.53
C VAL A 161 1.38 0.80 7.42
N TYR A 162 1.57 -0.49 7.66
CA TYR A 162 2.18 -1.43 6.71
C TYR A 162 1.12 -2.19 5.92
N ALA A 163 1.49 -2.60 4.71
CA ALA A 163 0.66 -3.41 3.83
C ALA A 163 0.24 -4.69 4.54
N ASP A 164 -1.06 -4.96 4.56
CA ASP A 164 -1.57 -6.27 4.91
C ASP A 164 -1.43 -7.25 3.71
N PRO A 165 -1.73 -8.55 3.89
CA PRO A 165 -1.70 -9.50 2.78
C PRO A 165 -2.57 -9.11 1.57
N MET A 166 -3.72 -8.46 1.77
CA MET A 166 -4.58 -7.99 0.67
C MET A 166 -3.92 -6.87 -0.13
N ASP A 167 -3.32 -5.90 0.56
CA ASP A 167 -2.56 -4.81 -0.04
C ASP A 167 -1.38 -5.34 -0.86
N LEU A 168 -0.64 -6.33 -0.34
CA LEU A 168 0.46 -6.97 -1.07
C LEU A 168 -0.03 -7.66 -2.35
N LEU A 169 -1.14 -8.40 -2.29
CA LEU A 169 -1.73 -9.04 -3.47
C LEU A 169 -2.22 -8.01 -4.50
N LYS A 170 -2.80 -6.89 -4.05
CA LYS A 170 -3.15 -5.76 -4.91
C LYS A 170 -1.91 -5.18 -5.61
N MET A 171 -0.82 -4.98 -4.88
CA MET A 171 0.46 -4.51 -5.45
C MET A 171 1.02 -5.49 -6.49
N LEU A 172 0.85 -6.79 -6.27
CA LEU A 172 1.22 -7.84 -7.23
C LEU A 172 0.25 -7.97 -8.40
N ASN A 173 -0.86 -7.23 -8.41
CA ASN A 173 -1.90 -7.30 -9.43
C ASN A 173 -2.55 -8.69 -9.52
N VAL A 174 -2.67 -9.36 -8.38
CA VAL A 174 -3.46 -10.59 -8.22
C VAL A 174 -4.92 -10.19 -8.08
N LYS A 175 -5.80 -10.83 -8.87
CA LYS A 175 -7.24 -10.56 -8.82
C LYS A 175 -7.81 -11.12 -7.52
N VAL A 176 -8.06 -10.24 -6.57
CA VAL A 176 -8.83 -10.50 -5.36
C VAL A 176 -10.31 -10.39 -5.70
N GLY A 177 -10.91 -11.48 -6.21
CA GLY A 177 -12.35 -11.57 -6.43
C GLY A 177 -13.11 -11.81 -5.11
N GLY A 178 -14.38 -11.39 -5.03
CA GLY A 178 -15.26 -11.72 -3.90
C GLY A 178 -14.81 -11.20 -2.53
N PHE A 179 -15.45 -11.66 -1.45
CA PHE A 179 -15.05 -11.38 -0.07
C PHE A 179 -13.59 -11.87 0.12
N GLY A 180 -12.61 -10.96 0.03
CA GLY A 180 -11.21 -11.25 -0.33
C GLY A 180 -10.41 -12.23 0.53
N LEU A 181 -10.97 -12.79 1.60
CA LEU A 181 -10.33 -13.75 2.49
C LEU A 181 -9.97 -15.07 1.79
N GLU A 182 -10.80 -15.56 0.86
CA GLU A 182 -10.51 -16.78 0.09
C GLU A 182 -9.28 -16.59 -0.80
N THR A 183 -9.18 -15.45 -1.48
CA THR A 183 -7.99 -15.16 -2.31
C THR A 183 -6.73 -15.00 -1.46
N VAL A 184 -6.81 -14.39 -0.27
CA VAL A 184 -5.65 -14.33 0.64
C VAL A 184 -5.19 -15.71 1.04
N ARG A 185 -6.12 -16.58 1.43
CA ARG A 185 -5.83 -17.98 1.78
C ARG A 185 -5.15 -18.70 0.61
N ASP A 186 -5.73 -18.60 -0.59
CA ASP A 186 -5.23 -19.32 -1.76
C ASP A 186 -3.83 -18.82 -2.20
N ASN A 187 -3.49 -17.56 -1.88
CA ASN A 187 -2.20 -16.95 -2.17
C ASN A 187 -1.27 -16.87 -0.95
N HIS A 188 -1.61 -17.49 0.17
CA HIS A 188 -0.82 -17.44 1.41
C HIS A 188 0.63 -17.94 1.20
N HIS A 189 0.79 -18.96 0.34
CA HIS A 189 2.08 -19.52 -0.05
C HIS A 189 3.04 -18.49 -0.66
N LEU A 190 2.52 -17.43 -1.30
CA LEU A 190 3.34 -16.35 -1.85
C LEU A 190 4.01 -15.53 -0.75
N LEU A 191 3.27 -15.24 0.33
CA LEU A 191 3.65 -14.22 1.31
C LEU A 191 4.36 -14.81 2.55
N PHE A 192 4.03 -16.05 2.91
CA PHE A 192 4.50 -16.67 4.15
C PHE A 192 5.42 -17.88 3.93
N GLY A 193 5.63 -18.28 2.67
CA GLY A 193 6.46 -19.44 2.32
C GLY A 193 5.85 -20.79 2.72
N PRO A 194 6.55 -21.91 2.46
CA PRO A 194 6.02 -23.26 2.62
C PRO A 194 5.90 -23.75 4.08
N LYS A 195 6.36 -22.98 5.08
CA LYS A 195 6.56 -23.46 6.46
C LYS A 195 5.50 -23.05 7.49
N ASN A 196 4.37 -22.47 7.07
CA ASN A 196 3.31 -22.05 7.99
C ASN A 196 2.00 -22.85 7.78
N TYR A 197 2.11 -24.18 7.73
CA TYR A 197 0.98 -25.12 7.87
C TYR A 197 1.24 -26.08 9.02
#